data_AF-A0A484RPZ0-F1
#
_entry.id   AF-A0A484RPZ0-F1
#
_cell.length_a   1.000
_cell.length_b   1.000
_cell.length_c   1.000
_cell.angle_alpha   90.00
_cell.angle_beta   90.00
_cell.angle_gamma   90.00
#
_symmetry.space_group_name_H-M   'P 1'
#
loop_
_entity.id
_entity.type
_entity.pdbx_description
1 polymer ?
#
loop_
_entity_poly.entity_id
_entity_poly.type
_entity_poly.pdbx_seq_one_letter_code
_entity_poly.pdbx_strand_id
1 'polypeptide(L)'
;MSQLTLSLDTPLMILARNLLATLRGRDLAKAAQDIAAETGLEHQPVADGQRVAGVYRRSVMLASGRHAMLDDGKGFSLVPWRPVIELRLGQQIAATMRGSGASWEIGRQRGLNV
;
A
#
# COMPACT_ATOMS: atom_id res chain seq x y z
N MET A 1 22.70 -45.14 -16.51
CA MET A 1 21.81 -44.73 -17.62
C MET A 1 20.41 -45.12 -17.19
N SER A 2 19.39 -44.29 -16.97
CA SER A 2 19.18 -42.84 -17.05
C SER A 2 17.97 -42.55 -16.15
N GLN A 3 17.95 -41.47 -15.37
CA GLN A 3 16.74 -41.02 -14.67
C GLN A 3 15.99 -40.02 -15.54
N LEU A 4 14.74 -40.35 -15.86
CA LEU A 4 13.72 -39.46 -16.38
C LEU A 4 13.03 -38.80 -15.18
N THR A 5 13.21 -37.50 -15.01
CA THR A 5 12.30 -36.68 -14.18
C THR A 5 11.96 -35.44 -14.98
N LEU A 6 10.73 -35.44 -15.53
CA LEU A 6 10.14 -34.31 -16.26
C LEU A 6 10.15 -33.05 -15.37
N SER A 7 10.93 -32.05 -15.77
CA SER A 7 10.81 -30.68 -15.27
C SER A 7 9.69 -29.98 -16.04
N LEU A 8 8.47 -30.12 -15.56
CA LEU A 8 7.31 -29.38 -16.06
C LEU A 8 6.48 -28.93 -14.86
N ASP A 9 6.79 -27.76 -14.30
CA ASP A 9 5.75 -26.89 -13.75
C ASP A 9 6.33 -25.49 -13.46
N THR A 10 5.88 -24.47 -14.18
CA THR A 10 5.77 -23.08 -13.69
C THR A 10 5.13 -22.08 -14.69
N PRO A 11 4.48 -22.41 -15.83
CA PRO A 11 3.74 -21.38 -16.57
C PRO A 11 2.46 -20.93 -15.84
N LEU A 12 1.79 -21.84 -15.12
CA LEU A 12 0.53 -21.54 -14.43
C LEU A 12 0.71 -20.57 -13.25
N MET A 13 1.82 -20.71 -12.51
CA MET A 13 2.06 -19.89 -11.32
C MET A 13 2.32 -18.42 -11.67
N ILE A 14 2.98 -18.15 -12.80
CA ILE A 14 3.25 -16.79 -13.29
C ILE A 14 1.94 -16.13 -13.76
N LEU A 15 1.08 -16.87 -14.46
CA LEU A 15 -0.21 -16.37 -14.95
C LEU A 15 -1.15 -15.98 -13.80
N ALA A 16 -1.28 -16.83 -12.78
CA ALA A 16 -2.12 -16.57 -11.61
C ALA A 16 -1.62 -15.33 -10.81
N ARG A 17 -0.31 -15.18 -10.63
CA ARG A 17 0.29 -14.02 -9.97
C ARG A 17 0.00 -12.71 -10.72
N ASN A 18 0.09 -12.74 -12.05
CA ASN A 18 -0.22 -11.58 -12.88
C ASN A 18 -1.69 -11.19 -12.79
N LEU A 19 -2.61 -12.16 -12.82
CA LEU A 19 -4.04 -11.91 -12.64
C LEU A 19 -4.35 -11.29 -11.26
N LEU A 20 -3.78 -11.84 -10.19
CA LEU A 20 -3.93 -11.29 -8.83
C LEU A 20 -3.41 -9.85 -8.74
N ALA A 21 -2.26 -9.56 -9.35
CA ALA A 21 -1.72 -8.21 -9.40
C ALA A 21 -2.67 -7.26 -10.15
N THR A 22 -3.23 -7.68 -11.28
CA THR A 22 -4.22 -6.90 -12.03
C THR A 22 -5.48 -6.64 -11.22
N LEU A 23 -6.01 -7.64 -10.51
CA LEU A 23 -7.21 -7.47 -9.68
C LEU A 23 -6.98 -6.50 -8.52
N ARG A 24 -5.84 -6.62 -7.82
CA ARG A 24 -5.47 -5.64 -6.76
C ARG A 24 -5.33 -4.24 -7.32
N GLY A 25 -4.72 -4.10 -8.50
CA GLY A 25 -4.59 -2.80 -9.17
C GLY A 25 -5.93 -2.15 -9.47
N ARG A 26 -6.92 -2.94 -9.96
CA ARG A 26 -8.28 -2.44 -10.23
C ARG A 26 -9.03 -2.06 -8.96
N ASP A 27 -8.93 -2.87 -7.92
CA ASP A 27 -9.52 -2.60 -6.61
C ASP A 27 -8.98 -1.28 -6.02
N LEU A 28 -7.66 -1.09 -6.06
CA LEU A 28 -7.01 0.14 -5.61
C LEU A 28 -7.41 1.36 -6.47
N ALA A 29 -7.44 1.21 -7.80
CA ALA A 29 -7.81 2.28 -8.71
C ALA A 29 -9.26 2.74 -8.50
N LYS A 30 -10.19 1.79 -8.30
CA LYS A 30 -11.58 2.12 -7.98
C LYS A 30 -11.69 2.88 -6.66
N ALA A 31 -11.05 2.39 -5.61
CA ALA A 31 -11.05 3.07 -4.31
C ALA A 31 -10.48 4.48 -4.39
N ALA A 32 -9.40 4.67 -5.14
CA ALA A 32 -8.82 5.99 -5.37
C ALA A 32 -9.79 6.94 -6.08
N GLN A 33 -10.51 6.47 -7.10
CA GLN A 33 -11.52 7.29 -7.79
C GLN A 33 -12.67 7.68 -6.86
N ASP A 34 -13.19 6.72 -6.09
CA ASP A 34 -14.28 6.95 -5.14
C ASP A 34 -13.86 8.00 -4.08
N ILE A 35 -12.65 7.88 -3.52
CA ILE A 35 -12.10 8.84 -2.55
C ILE A 35 -11.87 10.23 -3.18
N ALA A 36 -11.36 10.29 -4.41
CA ALA A 36 -11.14 11.55 -5.10
C ALA A 36 -12.46 12.27 -5.35
N ALA A 37 -13.52 11.55 -5.73
CA ALA A 37 -14.86 12.10 -5.91
C ALA A 37 -15.46 12.61 -4.59
N GLU A 38 -15.25 11.90 -3.48
CA GLU A 38 -15.73 12.29 -2.14
C GLU A 38 -15.01 13.51 -1.56
N THR A 39 -13.70 13.60 -1.77
CA THR A 39 -12.83 14.55 -1.04
C THR A 39 -12.35 15.73 -1.90
N GLY A 40 -12.43 15.61 -3.22
CA GLY A 40 -11.82 16.55 -4.16
C GLY A 40 -10.30 16.47 -4.23
N LEU A 41 -9.65 15.57 -3.47
CA LEU A 41 -8.20 15.39 -3.50
C LEU A 41 -7.78 14.53 -4.69
N GLU A 42 -6.66 14.89 -5.32
CA GLU A 42 -6.08 14.10 -6.42
C GLU A 42 -5.38 12.84 -5.86
N HIS A 43 -5.60 11.69 -6.51
CA HIS A 43 -4.87 10.48 -6.15
C HIS A 43 -3.46 10.48 -6.75
N GLN A 44 -2.47 10.34 -5.90
CA GLN A 44 -1.06 10.18 -6.28
C GLN A 44 -0.65 8.70 -6.17
N PRO A 45 -0.53 7.98 -7.31
CA PRO A 45 -0.12 6.59 -7.31
C PRO A 45 1.31 6.43 -6.79
N VAL A 46 1.57 5.33 -6.09
CA VAL A 46 2.85 5.06 -5.44
C VAL A 46 3.49 3.83 -6.07
N ALA A 47 4.69 4.00 -6.63
CA ALA A 47 5.48 2.91 -7.18
C ALA A 47 6.23 2.13 -6.10
N ASP A 48 6.65 0.91 -6.41
CA ASP A 48 7.52 0.14 -5.51
C ASP A 48 8.84 0.88 -5.24
N GLY A 49 9.34 0.81 -4.01
CA GLY A 49 10.53 1.55 -3.56
C GLY A 49 10.31 3.06 -3.39
N GLN A 50 9.18 3.62 -3.82
CA GLN A 50 8.86 5.03 -3.61
C GLN A 50 8.53 5.29 -2.14
N ARG A 51 9.10 6.38 -1.62
CA ARG A 51 8.77 6.91 -0.30
C ARG A 51 7.66 7.95 -0.43
N VAL A 52 6.69 7.88 0.48
CA VAL A 52 5.58 8.82 0.58
C VAL A 52 5.51 9.32 2.01
N ALA A 53 5.13 10.58 2.19
CA ALA A 53 4.92 11.18 3.49
C ALA A 53 3.64 11.99 3.47
N GLY A 54 2.87 11.94 4.55
CA GLY A 54 1.61 12.64 4.67
C GLY A 54 0.97 12.47 6.04
N VAL A 55 -0.10 13.21 6.27
CA VAL A 55 -0.97 13.03 7.43
C VAL A 55 -1.79 11.77 7.23
N TYR A 56 -1.74 10.86 8.20
CA TYR A 56 -2.59 9.67 8.18
C TYR A 56 -4.04 10.03 8.50
N ARG A 57 -4.90 10.07 7.47
CA ARG A 57 -6.29 10.56 7.60
C ARG A 57 -7.29 9.49 7.99
N ARG A 58 -7.14 8.28 7.44
CA ARG A 58 -8.04 7.14 7.68
C ARG A 58 -7.45 5.84 7.13
N SER A 59 -7.89 4.70 7.67
CA SER A 59 -7.74 3.41 7.00
C SER A 59 -8.94 3.11 6.10
N VAL A 60 -8.70 2.49 4.96
CA VAL A 60 -9.72 2.04 4.00
C VAL A 60 -9.59 0.53 3.84
N MET A 61 -10.69 -0.20 4.00
CA MET A 61 -10.75 -1.63 3.75
C MET A 61 -11.09 -1.88 2.29
N LEU A 62 -10.17 -2.47 1.55
CA LEU A 62 -10.34 -2.88 0.16
C LEU A 62 -10.37 -4.41 0.06
N ALA A 63 -10.79 -4.96 -1.09
CA ALA A 63 -10.72 -6.40 -1.32
C ALA A 63 -9.28 -6.93 -1.31
N SER A 64 -8.33 -6.08 -1.69
CA SER A 64 -6.88 -6.30 -1.66
C SER A 64 -6.24 -6.18 -0.26
N GLY A 65 -7.00 -5.73 0.74
CA GLY A 65 -6.54 -5.54 2.11
C GLY A 65 -6.71 -4.11 2.62
N ARG A 66 -6.25 -3.86 3.84
CA ARG A 66 -6.34 -2.55 4.47
C ARG A 66 -5.25 -1.61 3.94
N HIS A 67 -5.65 -0.41 3.57
CA HIS A 67 -4.76 0.66 3.13
C HIS A 67 -4.91 1.88 4.04
N ALA A 68 -3.83 2.63 4.21
CA ALA A 68 -3.81 3.92 4.86
C ALA A 68 -3.88 5.01 3.78
N MET A 69 -4.76 5.98 4.00
CA MET A 69 -4.79 7.22 3.22
C MET A 69 -3.84 8.24 3.85
N LEU A 70 -2.79 8.58 3.12
CA LEU A 70 -1.86 9.64 3.49
C LEU A 70 -2.15 10.87 2.63
N ASP A 71 -2.37 11.99 3.29
CA ASP A 71 -2.64 13.28 2.67
C ASP A 71 -1.39 14.17 2.80
N ASP A 72 -0.83 14.59 1.67
CA ASP A 72 0.37 15.44 1.62
C ASP A 72 0.05 16.94 1.48
N GLY A 73 -1.24 17.30 1.52
CA GLY A 73 -1.74 18.66 1.30
C GLY A 73 -1.95 19.04 -0.16
N LYS A 74 -1.51 18.20 -1.12
CA LYS A 74 -1.70 18.40 -2.57
C LYS A 74 -2.60 17.32 -3.18
N GLY A 75 -2.56 16.13 -2.60
CA GLY A 75 -3.39 15.00 -2.95
C GLY A 75 -3.29 13.93 -1.87
N PHE A 76 -3.61 12.71 -2.24
CA PHE A 76 -3.51 11.58 -1.33
C PHE A 76 -2.90 10.36 -1.99
N SER A 77 -2.26 9.53 -1.18
CA SER A 77 -1.78 8.22 -1.57
C SER A 77 -2.40 7.13 -0.70
N LEU A 78 -2.67 5.98 -1.30
CA LEU A 78 -3.06 4.77 -0.60
C LEU A 78 -1.86 3.86 -0.44
N VAL A 79 -1.50 3.56 0.81
CA VAL A 79 -0.33 2.74 1.16
C VAL A 79 -0.78 1.54 2.00
N PRO A 80 -0.25 0.33 1.81
CA PRO A 80 -0.60 -0.83 2.65
C PRO A 80 -0.47 -0.53 4.15
N TRP A 81 -1.58 -0.68 4.87
CA TRP A 81 -1.65 -0.36 6.30
C TRP A 81 -0.91 -1.41 7.15
N ARG A 82 -0.36 -1.00 8.30
CA ARG A 82 0.19 -1.91 9.31
C ARG A 82 -0.28 -1.52 10.72
N PRO A 83 -0.41 -2.47 11.67
CA PRO A 83 -0.86 -2.18 13.04
C PRO A 83 -0.08 -1.08 13.75
N VAL A 84 1.22 -0.96 13.43
CA VAL A 84 2.11 0.03 14.03
C VAL A 84 1.67 1.50 13.79
N ILE A 85 0.84 1.76 12.77
CA ILE A 85 0.30 3.11 12.50
C ILE A 85 -1.13 3.33 13.01
N GLU A 86 -1.76 2.35 13.67
CA GLU A 86 -3.16 2.45 14.11
C GLU A 86 -3.41 3.69 14.97
N LEU A 87 -2.53 3.96 15.94
CA LEU A 87 -2.61 5.09 16.86
C LEU A 87 -2.01 6.40 16.30
N ARG A 88 -1.70 6.45 15.00
CA ARG A 88 -1.05 7.60 14.34
C ARG A 88 -2.01 8.46 13.54
N LEU A 89 -3.32 8.28 13.73
CA LEU A 89 -4.34 9.09 13.05
C LEU A 89 -4.08 10.58 13.30
N GLY A 90 -4.12 11.38 12.24
CA GLY A 90 -3.85 12.81 12.28
C GLY A 90 -2.37 13.19 12.41
N GLN A 91 -1.44 12.23 12.53
CA GLN A 91 0.00 12.50 12.62
C GLN A 91 0.65 12.46 11.23
N GLN A 92 1.69 13.29 11.07
CA GLN A 92 2.59 13.21 9.92
C GLN A 92 3.43 11.93 10.04
N ILE A 93 3.33 11.04 9.05
CA ILE A 93 4.10 9.81 8.97
C ILE A 93 4.65 9.60 7.57
N ALA A 94 5.59 8.68 7.42
CA ALA A 94 6.12 8.29 6.12
C ALA A 94 6.15 6.77 5.97
N ALA A 95 6.08 6.34 4.72
CA ALA A 95 6.18 4.95 4.34
C ALA A 95 6.99 4.80 3.05
N THR A 96 7.68 3.67 2.93
CA THR A 96 8.31 3.25 1.68
C THR A 96 7.63 1.98 1.18
N MET A 97 7.17 1.97 -0.07
CA MET A 97 6.55 0.78 -0.68
C MET A 97 7.54 -0.38 -0.81
N ARG A 98 7.04 -1.60 -0.58
CA ARG A 98 7.79 -2.86 -0.65
C ARG A 98 6.91 -3.96 -1.26
N GLY A 99 6.90 -4.08 -2.57
CA GLY A 99 6.03 -5.01 -3.29
C GLY A 99 4.55 -4.79 -2.92
N SER A 100 3.92 -5.77 -2.28
CA SER A 100 2.53 -5.67 -1.80
C SER A 100 2.38 -5.06 -0.40
N GLY A 101 3.47 -4.64 0.24
CA GLY A 101 3.47 -4.08 1.59
C GLY A 101 4.16 -2.71 1.65
N ALA A 102 4.35 -2.21 2.87
CA ALA A 102 5.07 -0.97 3.14
C ALA A 102 5.91 -1.06 4.43
N SER A 103 7.06 -0.41 4.41
CA SER A 103 7.86 -0.12 5.60
C SER A 103 7.47 1.26 6.14
N TRP A 104 7.21 1.37 7.43
CA TRP A 104 6.75 2.63 8.05
C TRP A 104 7.86 3.28 8.86
N GLU A 105 8.02 4.59 8.66
CA GLU A 105 8.91 5.45 9.41
C GLU A 105 8.06 6.24 10.43
N ILE A 106 8.00 5.71 11.65
CA ILE A 106 7.27 6.33 12.74
C ILE A 106 8.32 7.00 13.62
N GLY A 107 8.34 8.33 13.62
CA GLY A 107 9.23 9.10 14.48
C GLY A 107 9.09 8.65 15.94
N ARG A 108 10.23 8.55 16.65
CA ARG A 108 10.21 8.35 18.10
C ARG A 108 9.36 9.47 18.70
N GLN A 109 8.30 9.12 19.43
CA GLN A 109 7.71 10.03 20.40
C GLN A 109 8.88 10.57 21.23
N ARG A 110 9.20 11.86 21.07
CA ARG A 110 10.02 12.53 22.07
C ARG A 110 9.22 12.43 23.36
N GLY A 111 9.62 11.51 24.23
CA GLY A 111 9.42 11.73 25.65
C GLY A 111 10.12 13.04 25.93
N LEU A 112 9.35 14.12 26.07
CA LEU A 112 9.77 15.25 26.87
C LEU A 112 9.94 14.67 28.27
N ASN A 113 11.15 14.24 28.59
CA ASN A 113 11.56 14.11 29.97
C ASN A 113 11.70 15.55 30.45
N VAL A 114 10.76 15.97 31.30
CA VAL A 114 10.85 17.23 32.03
C VAL A 114 11.91 17.10 33.13
#